data_AF-A0A2E0HAR1-F1
#
_entry.id   AF-A0A2E0HAR1-F1
#
_cell.length_a   1.000
_cell.length_b   1.000
_cell.length_c   1.000
_cell.angle_alpha   90.00
_cell.angle_beta   90.00
_cell.angle_gamma   90.00
#
_symmetry.space_group_name_H-M   'P 1'
#
loop_
_entity.id
_entity.type
_entity.pdbx_description
1 polymer ?
#
loop_
_entity_poly.entity_id
_entity_poly.type
_entity_poly.pdbx_seq_one_letter_code
_entity_poly.pdbx_strand_id
1 'polypeptide(L)'
;MVGTVWVGFDQPKSLGYREYCSTAALPIWIDYMRTALRDSPQSTLKIPDGITSVRIDPETGKRAAPGQPNAIFEYFREENVPEQLF
;
A
#
# COMPACT_ATOMS: atom_id res chain seq x y z
N MET A 1 12.59 -9.89 -3.84
CA MET A 1 13.70 -9.05 -3.33
C MET A 1 13.14 -8.03 -2.36
N VAL A 2 13.91 -7.64 -1.35
CA VAL A 2 13.57 -6.57 -0.40
C VAL A 2 14.74 -5.59 -0.38
N GLY A 3 14.46 -4.29 -0.26
CA GLY A 3 15.47 -3.25 -0.20
C GLY A 3 15.03 -2.09 0.68
N THR A 4 15.97 -1.52 1.43
CA THR A 4 15.77 -0.38 2.33
C THR A 4 16.73 0.73 1.92
N VAL A 5 16.24 1.97 1.94
CA VAL A 5 17.06 3.16 1.72
C VAL A 5 16.92 4.06 2.94
N TRP A 6 18.06 4.55 3.42
CA TRP A 6 18.15 5.53 4.48
C TRP A 6 18.97 6.72 4.00
N VAL A 7 18.56 7.93 4.39
CA VAL A 7 19.26 9.18 4.09
C VAL A 7 19.33 9.99 5.37
N GLY A 8 20.52 10.47 5.70
CA GLY A 8 20.77 11.24 6.91
C GLY A 8 22.22 11.67 7.02
N PHE A 9 22.50 12.47 8.04
CA PHE A 9 23.85 12.79 8.44
C PHE A 9 24.29 11.86 9.57
N ASP A 10 25.59 11.54 9.62
CA ASP A 10 26.16 10.69 10.67
C ASP A 10 25.89 11.24 12.08
N GLN A 11 25.97 12.57 12.23
CA GLN A 11 25.48 13.28 13.40
C GLN A 11 24.08 13.84 13.09
N PRO A 12 23.04 13.49 13.87
CA PRO A 12 21.66 13.90 13.57
C PRO A 12 21.51 15.41 13.40
N LYS A 13 21.10 15.80 12.20
CA LYS A 13 20.81 17.19 11.81
C LYS A 13 19.63 17.20 10.85
N SER A 14 18.94 18.35 10.77
CA SER A 14 17.88 18.53 9.78
C SER A 14 18.46 18.40 8.36
N LEU A 15 17.79 17.62 7.51
CA LEU A 15 18.09 17.53 6.08
C LEU A 15 17.67 18.80 5.32
N GLY A 16 16.76 19.59 5.90
CA GLY A 16 16.19 20.78 5.30
C GLY A 16 14.67 20.80 5.44
N TYR A 17 14.05 21.98 5.40
CA TYR A 17 12.61 22.15 5.60
C TYR A 17 11.74 21.40 4.56
N ARG A 18 12.30 21.17 3.37
CA ARG A 18 11.61 20.48 2.26
C ARG A 18 12.06 19.04 2.07
N GLU A 19 12.87 18.51 2.97
CA GLU A 19 13.38 17.15 2.87
C GLU A 19 12.48 16.17 3.64
N TYR A 20 11.81 15.32 2.89
CA TYR A 20 10.94 14.25 3.36
C TYR A 20 11.41 12.91 2.78
N CYS A 21 10.86 11.80 3.30
CA CYS A 21 11.15 10.48 2.73
C CYS A 21 10.85 10.41 1.21
N SER A 22 9.77 11.07 0.77
CA SER A 22 9.36 11.12 -0.63
C SER A 22 10.33 11.88 -1.55
N THR A 23 11.10 12.83 -1.02
CA THR A 23 12.06 13.64 -1.80
C THR A 23 13.49 13.16 -1.66
N ALA A 24 13.87 12.63 -0.49
CA ALA A 24 15.24 12.24 -0.20
C ALA A 24 15.49 10.75 -0.49
N ALA A 25 14.72 9.84 0.11
CA ALA A 25 15.00 8.40 0.07
C ALA A 25 14.27 7.68 -1.09
N LEU A 26 13.02 8.05 -1.35
CA LEU A 26 12.18 7.38 -2.34
C LEU A 26 12.75 7.44 -3.78
N PRO A 27 13.32 8.56 -4.27
CA PRO A 27 13.89 8.60 -5.61
C PRO A 27 15.07 7.64 -5.80
N ILE A 28 15.92 7.49 -4.77
CA ILE A 28 17.04 6.55 -4.77
C ILE A 28 16.51 5.10 -4.85
N TRP A 29 15.49 4.79 -4.05
CA TRP A 29 14.85 3.47 -4.07
C TRP A 29 14.25 3.16 -5.44
N ILE A 30 13.55 4.13 -6.06
CA ILE A 30 12.94 3.97 -7.39
C ILE A 30 14.01 3.71 -8.45
N ASP A 31 15.09 4.47 -8.46
CA ASP A 31 16.16 4.32 -9.45
C ASP A 31 16.86 2.96 -9.32
N TYR A 32 17.18 2.55 -8.09
CA TYR A 32 17.75 1.24 -7.82
C TYR A 32 16.82 0.11 -8.25
N MET A 33 15.55 0.13 -7.80
CA MET A 33 14.60 -0.95 -8.09
C MET A 33 14.25 -1.02 -9.58
N ARG A 34 14.24 0.10 -10.30
CA ARG A 34 14.05 0.11 -11.76
C ARG A 34 15.11 -0.71 -12.47
N THR A 35 16.36 -0.65 -12.01
CA THR A 35 17.45 -1.44 -12.60
C THR A 35 17.44 -2.86 -12.07
N ALA A 36 17.31 -3.04 -10.75
CA ALA A 36 17.38 -4.35 -10.11
C ALA A 36 16.22 -5.29 -10.49
N LEU A 37 15.05 -4.74 -10.83
CA LEU A 37 13.87 -5.52 -11.24
C LEU A 37 13.64 -5.56 -12.75
N ARG A 38 14.55 -5.00 -13.57
CA ARG A 38 14.36 -4.84 -15.03
C ARG A 38 13.90 -6.13 -15.72
N ASP A 39 14.54 -7.25 -15.39
CA ASP A 39 14.28 -8.55 -16.00
C ASP A 39 13.54 -9.52 -15.05
N SER A 40 13.04 -8.99 -13.92
CA SER A 40 12.28 -9.79 -12.97
C SER A 40 10.82 -9.93 -13.43
N PRO A 41 10.25 -11.15 -13.46
CA PRO A 41 8.85 -11.32 -13.79
C PRO A 41 7.96 -10.65 -12.73
N GLN A 42 6.83 -10.09 -13.17
CA GLN A 42 5.84 -9.55 -12.25
C GLN A 42 5.23 -10.70 -11.44
N SER A 43 5.30 -10.59 -10.11
CA SER A 43 4.65 -11.52 -9.19
C SER A 43 3.51 -10.81 -8.49
N THR A 44 2.32 -11.40 -8.52
CA THR A 44 1.20 -10.98 -7.67
C THR A 44 1.20 -11.83 -6.40
N LEU A 45 0.79 -11.24 -5.29
CA LEU A 45 0.56 -12.00 -4.06
C LEU A 45 -0.74 -12.78 -4.23
N LYS A 46 -0.72 -14.08 -3.94
CA LYS A 46 -1.94 -14.87 -3.81
C LYS A 46 -2.64 -14.45 -2.52
N ILE A 47 -3.95 -14.28 -2.57
CA ILE A 47 -4.76 -14.03 -1.38
C ILE A 47 -4.60 -15.25 -0.46
N PRO A 48 -4.08 -15.09 0.77
CA PRO A 48 -3.96 -16.19 1.72
C PRO A 48 -5.32 -16.68 2.20
N ASP A 49 -5.38 -17.92 2.68
CA ASP A 49 -6.57 -18.44 3.37
C ASP A 49 -6.97 -17.53 4.54
N GLY A 50 -8.26 -17.32 4.74
CA GLY A 50 -8.80 -16.44 5.79
C GLY A 50 -8.75 -14.94 5.45
N ILE A 51 -8.28 -14.56 4.25
CA ILE A 51 -8.43 -13.22 3.70
C ILE A 51 -9.45 -13.24 2.55
N THR A 52 -10.38 -12.30 2.55
CA THR A 52 -11.36 -12.11 1.48
C THR A 52 -11.37 -10.67 1.00
N SER A 53 -11.84 -10.46 -0.23
CA SER A 53 -12.07 -9.12 -0.78
C SER A 53 -13.56 -8.89 -0.95
N VAL A 54 -14.07 -7.79 -0.38
CA VAL A 54 -15.48 -7.41 -0.48
C VAL A 54 -15.62 -5.98 -0.95
N ARG A 55 -16.79 -5.64 -1.50
CA ARG A 55 -17.12 -4.26 -1.84
C ARG A 55 -17.56 -3.51 -0.60
N ILE A 56 -16.94 -2.36 -0.35
CA ILE A 56 -17.30 -1.43 0.73
C ILE A 56 -17.70 -0.08 0.18
N ASP A 57 -18.49 0.62 0.97
CA ASP A 57 -18.70 2.05 0.83
C ASP A 57 -17.45 2.80 1.35
N PRO A 58 -16.73 3.57 0.53
CA PRO A 58 -15.53 4.28 0.97
C PRO A 58 -15.81 5.38 2.00
N GLU A 59 -17.04 5.87 2.12
CA GLU A 59 -17.40 6.89 3.11
C GLU A 59 -17.64 6.29 4.50
N THR A 60 -18.27 5.11 4.55
CA THR A 60 -18.68 4.49 5.83
C THR A 60 -17.77 3.34 6.28
N GLY A 61 -16.99 2.75 5.36
CA GLY A 61 -16.21 1.54 5.59
C GLY A 61 -17.07 0.27 5.77
N LYS A 62 -18.38 0.36 5.58
CA LYS A 62 -19.32 -0.77 5.70
C LYS A 62 -19.46 -1.50 4.37
N ARG A 63 -19.98 -2.73 4.41
CA ARG A 63 -20.21 -3.51 3.19
C ARG A 63 -21.23 -2.77 2.32
N ALA A 64 -20.86 -2.57 1.06
CA ALA A 64 -21.70 -1.87 0.10
C ALA A 64 -22.98 -2.66 -0.20
N ALA A 65 -24.09 -1.95 -0.37
CA ALA A 65 -25.32 -2.57 -0.84
C ALA A 65 -25.20 -3.01 -2.32
N PRO A 66 -25.96 -4.02 -2.77
CA PRO A 66 -26.00 -4.40 -4.18
C PRO A 66 -26.31 -3.20 -5.08
N GLY A 67 -25.45 -2.94 -6.06
CA GLY A 67 -25.63 -1.83 -7.01
C GLY A 67 -25.25 -0.45 -6.47
N GLN A 68 -24.73 -0.34 -5.23
CA GLN A 68 -24.29 0.94 -4.68
C GLN A 68 -23.18 1.55 -5.57
N PRO A 69 -23.35 2.81 -6.04
CA PRO A 69 -22.33 3.49 -6.80
C PRO A 69 -21.10 3.78 -5.93
N ASN A 70 -19.93 3.94 -6.58
CA ASN A 70 -18.66 4.27 -5.92
C ASN A 70 -18.11 3.25 -4.91
N ALA A 71 -18.74 2.08 -4.77
CA ALA A 71 -18.20 1.03 -3.91
C ALA A 71 -16.86 0.49 -4.43
N ILE A 72 -15.87 0.38 -3.53
CA ILE A 72 -14.50 -0.08 -3.81
C ILE A 72 -14.27 -1.47 -3.23
N PHE A 73 -13.32 -2.23 -3.79
CA PHE A 73 -12.87 -3.49 -3.18
C PHE A 73 -11.84 -3.22 -2.09
N GLU A 74 -11.99 -3.89 -0.96
CA GLU A 74 -11.01 -3.86 0.13
C GLU A 74 -10.83 -5.28 0.71
N TYR A 75 -9.65 -5.54 1.27
CA TYR A 75 -9.31 -6.84 1.86
C TYR A 75 -9.60 -6.87 3.36
N PHE A 76 -10.20 -7.97 3.81
CA PHE A 76 -10.49 -8.22 5.22
C PHE A 76 -10.07 -9.63 5.60
N ARG A 77 -9.74 -9.80 6.88
CA ARG A 77 -9.85 -11.14 7.47
C ARG A 77 -11.33 -11.55 7.45
N GLU A 78 -11.62 -12.81 7.15
CA GLU A 78 -13.00 -13.30 7.03
C GLU A 78 -13.85 -12.99 8.28
N GLU A 79 -13.26 -13.11 9.47
CA GLU A 79 -13.91 -12.79 10.74
C GLU A 79 -14.17 -11.30 10.98
N ASN A 80 -13.56 -10.42 10.18
CA ASN A 80 -13.64 -8.97 10.31
C ASN A 80 -14.33 -8.30 9.11
N VAL A 81 -15.04 -9.07 8.28
CA VAL A 81 -15.83 -8.50 7.17
C VAL A 81 -16.89 -7.56 7.77
N PRO A 82 -16.93 -6.28 7.34
CA PRO A 82 -17.86 -5.32 7.91
C PRO A 82 -19.30 -5.71 7.55
N GLU A 83 -20.22 -5.42 8.47
CA GLU A 83 -21.66 -5.57 8.22
C GLU A 83 -22.12 -4.66 7.08
N GLN A 84 -23.20 -5.05 6.43
CA GLN A 84 -23.88 -4.22 5.45
C GLN A 84 -24.84 -3.28 6.19
N LEU A 85 -24.92 -2.03 5.76
CA LEU A 85 -25.99 -1.14 6.19
C LEU A 85 -27.31 -1.66 5.59
N PHE A 86 -28.33 -1.81 6.44
CA PHE A 86 -29.65 -2.35 6.11
C PHE A 86 -30.27 -1.68 4.89
#